data_AF-A0A7S3T999-F1
#
_entry.id   AF-A0A7S3T999-F1
#
_cell.length_a   1.000
_cell.length_b   1.000
_cell.length_c   1.000
_cell.angle_alpha   90.00
_cell.angle_beta   90.00
_cell.angle_gamma   90.00
#
_symmetry.space_group_name_H-M   'P 1'
#
loop_
_entity.id
_entity.type
_entity.pdbx_description
1 polymer ?
#
loop_
_entity_poly.entity_id
_entity_poly.type
_entity_poly.pdbx_seq_one_letter_code
_entity_poly.pdbx_strand_id
1 'polypeptide(L)'
;AERGEECAVAAVVARVSHTDAGVRIAAIRALMLVAQRGDETALAAVSGRLCQTEDGDAGVRAAAVAALAQLAERGDERAIRAVSERLDDAASFVRSVVETALA
;
A
#
# COMPACT_ATOMS: atom_id res chain seq x y z
N ALA A 1 14.86 -20.08 0.77
CA ALA A 1 13.86 -19.56 -0.19
C ALA A 1 13.83 -18.02 -0.24
N GLU A 2 14.50 -17.33 0.70
CA GLU A 2 14.42 -15.88 0.93
C GLU A 2 14.82 -14.98 -0.27
N ARG A 3 15.83 -15.36 -1.05
CA ARG A 3 16.28 -14.56 -2.21
C ARG A 3 15.26 -14.46 -3.35
N GLY A 4 14.37 -15.45 -3.47
CA GLY A 4 13.33 -15.46 -4.50
C GLY A 4 12.19 -14.48 -4.20
N GLU A 5 11.86 -14.32 -2.92
CA GLU A 5 10.83 -13.38 -2.44
C GLU A 5 11.34 -11.94 -2.52
N GLU A 6 12.58 -11.68 -2.12
CA GLU A 6 13.19 -10.34 -2.18
C GLU A 6 13.29 -9.81 -3.63
N CYS A 7 13.65 -10.67 -4.60
CA CYS A 7 13.64 -10.32 -6.02
C CYS A 7 12.21 -10.09 -6.55
N ALA A 8 11.23 -10.84 -6.04
CA ALA A 8 9.83 -10.69 -6.45
C ALA A 8 9.25 -9.36 -5.93
N VAL A 9 9.49 -9.00 -4.67
CA VAL A 9 9.06 -7.72 -4.09
C VAL A 9 9.65 -6.56 -4.89
N ALA A 10 10.97 -6.55 -5.14
CA ALA A 10 11.62 -5.48 -5.89
C ALA A 10 11.06 -5.31 -7.32
N ALA A 11 10.80 -6.41 -8.02
CA ALA A 11 10.22 -6.39 -9.37
C ALA A 11 8.79 -5.83 -9.38
N VAL A 12 8.00 -6.14 -8.35
CA VAL A 12 6.62 -5.63 -8.21
C VAL A 12 6.61 -4.16 -7.78
N VAL A 13 7.52 -3.75 -6.88
CA VAL A 13 7.69 -2.34 -6.48
C VAL A 13 7.92 -1.43 -7.68
N ALA A 14 8.73 -1.85 -8.65
CA ALA A 14 8.96 -1.09 -9.88
C ALA A 14 7.68 -0.85 -10.71
N ARG A 15 6.65 -1.70 -10.56
CA ARG A 15 5.36 -1.59 -11.27
C ARG A 15 4.35 -0.69 -10.54
N VAL A 16 4.61 -0.32 -9.28
CA VAL A 16 3.69 0.54 -8.49
C VAL A 16 3.64 1.97 -9.06
N SER A 17 4.71 2.44 -9.71
CA SER A 17 4.79 3.74 -10.39
C SER A 17 4.45 3.71 -11.89
N HIS A 18 3.80 2.65 -12.37
CA HIS A 18 3.43 2.54 -13.78
C HIS A 18 2.40 3.61 -14.19
N THR A 19 2.39 4.00 -15.47
CA THR A 19 1.47 5.03 -16.00
C THR A 19 0.01 4.56 -16.05
N ASP A 20 -0.20 3.27 -16.28
CA ASP A 20 -1.52 2.62 -16.28
C ASP A 20 -2.02 2.29 -14.87
N ALA A 21 -3.23 2.74 -14.52
CA ALA A 21 -3.85 2.54 -13.21
C ALA A 21 -4.14 1.07 -12.88
N GLY A 22 -4.51 0.26 -13.86
CA GLY A 22 -4.73 -1.18 -13.70
C GLY A 22 -3.44 -1.91 -13.34
N VAL A 23 -2.33 -1.55 -13.99
CA VAL A 23 -1.00 -2.10 -13.67
C VAL A 23 -0.59 -1.73 -12.26
N ARG A 24 -0.85 -0.49 -11.82
CA ARG A 24 -0.56 -0.06 -10.44
C ARG A 24 -1.36 -0.86 -9.41
N ILE A 25 -2.67 -1.06 -9.64
CA ILE A 25 -3.52 -1.85 -8.75
C ILE A 25 -3.03 -3.30 -8.69
N ALA A 26 -2.69 -3.88 -9.84
CA ALA A 26 -2.16 -5.24 -9.91
C ALA A 26 -0.84 -5.37 -9.15
N ALA A 27 0.05 -4.37 -9.26
CA ALA A 27 1.31 -4.33 -8.53
C ALA A 27 1.08 -4.26 -7.01
N ILE A 28 0.21 -3.38 -6.55
CA ILE A 28 -0.13 -3.26 -5.12
C ILE A 28 -0.73 -4.58 -4.59
N ARG A 29 -1.60 -5.23 -5.36
CA ARG A 29 -2.17 -6.54 -5.00
C ARG A 29 -1.13 -7.66 -4.99
N ALA A 30 -0.17 -7.62 -5.91
CA ALA A 30 0.92 -8.58 -5.90
C ALA A 30 1.81 -8.38 -4.66
N LEU A 31 2.11 -7.14 -4.25
CA LEU A 31 2.85 -6.87 -3.01
C LEU A 31 2.17 -7.46 -1.78
N MET A 32 0.84 -7.36 -1.68
CA MET A 32 0.07 -8.00 -0.60
C MET A 32 0.25 -9.52 -0.52
N LEU A 33 0.61 -10.18 -1.64
CA LEU A 33 0.78 -11.64 -1.71
C LEU A 33 2.23 -12.08 -1.51
N VAL A 34 3.20 -11.25 -1.91
CA VAL A 34 4.63 -11.63 -1.89
C VAL A 34 5.43 -10.97 -0.77
N ALA A 35 4.97 -9.84 -0.24
CA ALA A 35 5.65 -9.14 0.84
C ALA A 35 5.20 -9.68 2.20
N GLN A 36 6.13 -9.71 3.15
CA GLN A 36 5.84 -10.11 4.52
C GLN A 36 5.30 -8.92 5.32
N ARG A 37 4.62 -9.20 6.44
CA ARG A 37 4.27 -8.13 7.38
C ARG A 37 5.54 -7.48 7.91
N GLY A 38 5.55 -6.16 7.99
CA GLY A 38 6.72 -5.37 8.34
C GLY A 38 7.73 -5.19 7.21
N ASP A 39 7.45 -5.62 5.98
CA ASP A 39 8.33 -5.40 4.83
C ASP A 39 8.40 -3.89 4.52
N GLU A 40 9.47 -3.26 4.98
CA GLU A 40 9.71 -1.83 4.82
C GLU A 40 9.77 -1.41 3.35
N THR A 41 10.24 -2.28 2.45
CA THR A 41 10.37 -1.98 1.02
C THR A 41 8.98 -1.91 0.39
N ALA A 42 8.12 -2.88 0.70
CA ALA A 42 6.74 -2.88 0.24
C ALA A 42 5.94 -1.71 0.85
N LEU A 43 6.10 -1.46 2.15
CA LEU A 43 5.45 -0.34 2.83
C LEU A 43 5.85 1.02 2.26
N ALA A 44 7.14 1.24 2.00
CA ALA A 44 7.64 2.47 1.40
C ALA A 44 7.10 2.67 -0.03
N ALA A 45 7.08 1.60 -0.84
CA ALA A 45 6.57 1.66 -2.20
C ALA A 45 5.09 2.02 -2.26
N VAL A 46 4.27 1.36 -1.43
CA VAL A 46 2.82 1.60 -1.37
C VAL A 46 2.52 3.00 -0.80
N SER A 47 3.22 3.41 0.27
CA SER A 47 3.07 4.74 0.87
C SER A 47 3.45 5.85 -0.11
N GLY A 48 4.59 5.69 -0.80
CA GLY A 48 5.04 6.64 -1.82
C GLY A 48 4.02 6.79 -2.94
N ARG A 49 3.35 5.69 -3.33
CA ARG A 49 2.33 5.77 -4.37
C ARG A 49 1.04 6.43 -3.90
N LEU A 50 0.63 6.17 -2.66
CA LEU A 50 -0.53 6.81 -2.06
C LEU A 50 -0.39 8.34 -2.04
N CYS A 51 0.83 8.86 -1.87
CA CYS A 51 1.12 10.30 -1.95
C CYS A 51 1.17 10.86 -3.38
N GLN A 52 1.30 10.03 -4.41
CA GLN A 52 1.45 10.44 -5.81
C GLN A 52 0.20 10.23 -6.68
N THR A 53 -0.89 9.72 -6.09
CA THR A 53 -2.17 9.53 -6.79
C THR A 53 -3.00 10.80 -6.75
N GLU A 54 -3.28 11.37 -7.93
CA GLU A 54 -4.26 12.46 -8.11
C GLU A 54 -5.69 11.95 -7.87
N ASP A 55 -6.65 12.88 -7.75
CA ASP A 55 -8.04 12.61 -7.35
C ASP A 55 -8.76 11.55 -8.20
N GLY A 56 -8.37 11.40 -9.48
CA GLY A 56 -8.93 10.41 -10.42
C GLY A 56 -8.60 8.94 -10.14
N ASP A 57 -7.66 8.66 -9.24
CA ASP A 57 -7.11 7.32 -9.00
C ASP A 57 -7.73 6.60 -7.78
N ALA A 58 -9.04 6.76 -7.54
CA ALA A 58 -9.70 6.25 -6.33
C ALA A 58 -9.49 4.74 -6.09
N GLY A 59 -9.47 3.93 -7.15
CA GLY A 59 -9.19 2.49 -7.06
C GLY A 59 -7.75 2.15 -6.66
N VAL A 60 -6.77 2.95 -7.12
CA VAL A 60 -5.36 2.79 -6.74
C VAL A 60 -5.18 3.18 -5.27
N ARG A 61 -5.82 4.27 -4.82
CA ARG A 61 -5.80 4.70 -3.42
C ARG A 61 -6.39 3.63 -2.49
N ALA A 62 -7.57 3.10 -2.82
CA ALA A 62 -8.19 2.05 -2.02
C ALA A 62 -7.32 0.79 -1.92
N ALA A 63 -6.70 0.37 -3.03
CA ALA A 63 -5.77 -0.76 -3.04
C ALA A 63 -4.53 -0.49 -2.18
N ALA A 64 -3.96 0.72 -2.27
CA ALA A 64 -2.79 1.11 -1.50
C ALA A 64 -3.07 1.14 0.01
N VAL A 65 -4.21 1.71 0.42
CA VAL A 65 -4.65 1.69 1.82
C VAL A 65 -4.82 0.26 2.33
N ALA A 66 -5.49 -0.61 1.57
CA ALA A 66 -5.68 -2.01 1.96
C ALA A 66 -4.34 -2.75 2.11
N ALA A 67 -3.40 -2.50 1.19
CA ALA A 67 -2.07 -3.09 1.27
C ALA A 67 -1.28 -2.60 2.48
N LEU A 68 -1.34 -1.29 2.80
CA LEU A 68 -0.71 -0.75 4.01
C LEU A 68 -1.29 -1.39 5.26
N ALA A 69 -2.61 -1.54 5.37
CA ALA A 69 -3.22 -2.19 6.53
C ALA A 69 -2.88 -3.67 6.68
N GLN A 70 -2.64 -4.37 5.57
CA GLN A 70 -2.27 -5.78 5.60
C GLN A 70 -0.79 -6.00 5.91
N LEU A 71 0.08 -5.15 5.34
CA LEU A 71 1.54 -5.26 5.45
C LEU A 71 2.10 -4.57 6.69
N ALA A 72 1.41 -3.57 7.23
CA ALA A 72 1.82 -2.90 8.46
C ALA A 72 1.84 -3.88 9.63
N GLU A 73 2.87 -3.76 10.47
CA GLU A 73 2.82 -4.35 11.81
C GLU A 73 1.83 -3.58 12.68
N ARG A 74 1.28 -4.26 13.70
CA ARG A 74 0.41 -3.59 14.68
C ARG A 74 1.18 -2.44 15.33
N GLY A 75 0.65 -1.24 15.20
CA GLY A 75 1.26 -0.02 15.74
C GLY A 75 2.31 0.63 14.83
N ASP A 76 2.41 0.26 13.55
CA ASP A 76 3.25 0.97 12.59
C ASP A 76 2.76 2.40 12.34
N GLU A 77 3.37 3.34 13.05
CA GLU A 77 3.06 4.77 12.98
C GLU A 77 3.19 5.34 11.56
N ARG A 78 4.08 4.79 10.71
CA ARG A 78 4.27 5.28 9.34
C ARG A 78 3.08 4.89 8.48
N ALA A 79 2.61 3.65 8.58
CA ALA A 79 1.40 3.21 7.91
C ALA A 79 0.17 3.99 8.40
N ILE A 80 0.04 4.17 9.71
CA ILE A 80 -1.06 4.94 10.33
C ILE A 80 -1.05 6.38 9.82
N ARG A 81 0.11 7.03 9.80
CA ARG A 81 0.27 8.41 9.34
C ARG A 81 -0.02 8.55 7.85
N ALA A 82 0.54 7.68 7.00
CA ALA A 82 0.34 7.71 5.56
C ALA A 82 -1.15 7.56 5.20
N VAL A 83 -1.86 6.69 5.91
CA VAL A 83 -3.31 6.53 5.72
C VAL A 83 -4.08 7.72 6.32
N SER A 84 -3.68 8.24 7.48
CA SER A 84 -4.28 9.43 8.12
C SER A 84 -4.18 10.70 7.28
N GLU A 85 -3.04 10.97 6.63
CA GLU A 85 -2.87 12.14 5.77
C GLU A 85 -3.73 12.09 4.50
N ARG A 86 -4.25 10.91 4.13
CA ARG A 86 -5.10 10.67 2.96
C ARG A 86 -6.57 10.42 3.32
N LEU A 87 -6.87 10.24 4.61
CA LEU A 87 -8.21 10.10 5.16
C LEU A 87 -9.03 11.38 5.01
N ASP A 88 -8.39 12.56 5.03
CA ASP A 88 -9.07 13.84 4.80
C ASP A 88 -9.69 13.94 3.38
N ASP A 89 -9.20 13.14 2.43
CA ASP A 89 -9.63 13.16 1.03
C ASP A 89 -10.65 12.04 0.70
N ALA A 90 -10.63 10.92 1.42
CA ALA A 90 -11.43 9.72 1.13
C ALA A 90 -12.17 9.19 2.37
N ALA A 91 -12.96 10.06 3.00
CA ALA A 91 -13.37 9.99 4.41
C ALA A 91 -14.27 8.82 4.86
N SER A 92 -14.76 7.92 3.99
CA SER A 92 -15.73 6.88 4.38
C SER A 92 -15.21 5.44 4.35
N PHE A 93 -14.45 5.05 3.33
CA PHE A 93 -14.00 3.66 3.17
C PHE A 93 -12.75 3.35 4.01
N VAL A 94 -11.84 4.32 4.07
CA VAL A 94 -10.51 4.17 4.68
C VAL A 94 -10.58 4.10 6.22
N ARG A 95 -11.57 4.75 6.84
CA ARG A 95 -11.73 4.77 8.31
C ARG A 95 -11.92 3.36 8.89
N SER A 96 -12.71 2.52 8.23
CA SER A 96 -12.92 1.12 8.66
C SER A 96 -11.64 0.28 8.62
N VAL A 97 -10.75 0.58 7.67
CA VAL A 97 -9.48 -0.12 7.47
C VAL A 97 -8.43 0.33 8.49
N VAL A 98 -8.40 1.63 8.80
CA VAL A 98 -7.53 2.15 9.87
C VAL A 98 -7.94 1.63 11.24
N GLU A 99 -9.23 1.59 11.53
CA GLU A 99 -9.74 1.04 12.80
C GLU A 99 -9.39 -0.45 12.96
N THR A 100 -9.39 -1.23 11.88
CA THR A 100 -8.97 -2.64 11.93
C THR A 100 -7.46 -2.83 11.98
N ALA A 101 -6.67 -1.91 11.40
CA ALA A 101 -5.21 -1.94 11.50
C ALA A 101 -4.70 -1.51 12.90
N LEU A 102 -5.45 -0.65 13.59
CA LEU A 102 -5.14 -0.17 14.94
C LEU A 102 -5.65 -1.08 16.08
N ALA A 103 -6.48 -2.09 15.78
CA ALA A 103 -7.05 -3.04 16.76
C ALA A 103 -6.21 -4.34 16.91
#